data_AF-A0A3B8U7P7-F1
#
_entry.id   AF-A0A3B8U7P7-F1
#
_cell.length_a   1.000
_cell.length_b   1.000
_cell.length_c   1.000
_cell.angle_alpha   90.00
_cell.angle_beta   90.00
_cell.angle_gamma   90.00
#
_symmetry.space_group_name_H-M   'P 1'
#
loop_
_entity.id
_entity.type
_entity.pdbx_description
1 polymer ?
#
loop_
_entity_poly.entity_id
_entity_poly.type
_entity_poly.pdbx_seq_one_letter_code
_entity_poly.pdbx_strand_id
1 'polypeptide(L)'
;MVERNEALRNLNSNIDYIKKHNELANDAEFCRVTGVSKATLSSVRKGERIPMIYPFFEQVCAYSSLTVDTLLNRLLEEESEEEDERMQYEQDLQKCVGVYGVYYNNTSSLKGRESKSDAEALKYAVLLIYRENGEYGCLADFGLSKEEQEERYKYCFKTNSQGKILRKPNFKTDFVNKYMYDKLYFGTIRLNDRSIVIELEASQDIVTMMLRKYAGTSSVYHGGLAAAVSYSKGVESVPVLQVIGISRALISDSAEVISSKLYLTYPSIKCIEEDEKELLEMIQKITDGNAFPEAESGVPAFGGRKDQMRLYLHEAMTRAINRTVQRNLCRCFRISHLDNNDWYHYAISFEEG
;
A
#
# COMPACT_ATOMS: atom_id res chain seq x y z
N MET A 1 23.51 19.16 36.58
CA MET A 1 24.74 18.93 35.77
C MET A 1 24.40 18.39 34.39
N VAL A 2 23.43 17.48 34.28
CA VAL A 2 22.88 16.95 33.00
C VAL A 2 22.30 18.07 32.13
N GLU A 3 21.39 18.90 32.67
CA GLU A 3 20.74 20.01 31.93
C GLU A 3 21.71 21.06 31.38
N ARG A 4 22.79 21.37 32.13
CA ARG A 4 23.82 22.32 31.68
C ARG A 4 24.62 21.79 30.47
N ASN A 5 24.91 20.50 30.47
CA ASN A 5 25.67 19.86 29.40
C ASN A 5 24.80 19.72 28.14
N GLU A 6 23.52 19.46 28.31
CA GLU A 6 22.54 19.42 27.23
C GLU A 6 22.33 20.80 26.59
N ALA A 7 22.15 21.85 27.39
CA ALA A 7 22.02 23.21 26.89
C ALA A 7 23.25 23.69 26.09
N LEU A 8 24.46 23.32 26.51
CA LEU A 8 25.69 23.64 25.78
C LEU A 8 25.86 22.81 24.50
N ARG A 9 25.39 21.56 24.50
CA ARG A 9 25.35 20.72 23.30
C ARG A 9 24.40 21.32 22.27
N ASN A 10 23.18 21.63 22.68
CA ASN A 10 22.15 22.23 21.82
C ASN A 10 22.64 23.58 21.27
N LEU A 11 23.23 24.42 22.11
CA LEU A 11 23.81 25.69 21.69
C LEU A 11 24.89 25.52 20.61
N ASN A 12 25.78 24.53 20.76
CA ASN A 12 26.81 24.28 19.75
C ASN A 12 26.23 23.80 18.42
N SER A 13 25.30 22.85 18.45
CA SER A 13 24.62 22.37 17.25
C SER A 13 23.85 23.51 16.56
N ASN A 14 23.15 24.34 17.33
CA ASN A 14 22.40 25.48 16.80
C ASN A 14 23.30 26.55 16.18
N ILE A 15 24.50 26.79 16.70
CA ILE A 15 25.48 27.68 16.07
C ILE A 15 25.93 27.14 14.71
N ASP A 16 26.16 25.82 14.59
CA ASP A 16 26.51 25.21 13.31
C ASP A 16 25.36 25.24 12.32
N TYR A 17 24.13 25.02 12.79
CA TYR A 17 22.91 25.19 12.00
C TYR A 17 22.81 26.63 11.45
N ILE A 18 22.93 27.65 12.30
CA ILE A 18 22.88 29.07 11.89
C ILE A 18 23.97 29.37 10.85
N LYS A 19 25.20 28.86 11.05
CA LYS A 19 26.28 29.04 10.08
C LYS A 19 25.95 28.42 8.73
N LYS A 20 25.47 27.17 8.72
CA LYS A 20 25.11 26.43 7.51
C LYS A 20 23.98 27.14 6.75
N HIS A 21 22.93 27.55 7.45
CA HIS A 21 21.77 28.23 6.88
C HIS A 21 22.11 29.64 6.33
N ASN A 22 23.12 30.30 6.88
CA ASN A 22 23.58 31.63 6.42
C ASN A 22 24.84 31.56 5.55
N GLU A 23 25.21 30.37 5.04
CA GLU A 23 26.35 30.15 4.16
C GLU A 23 27.71 30.63 4.72
N LEU A 24 27.87 30.60 6.05
CA LEU A 24 29.09 31.06 6.73
C LEU A 24 30.14 29.95 6.77
N ALA A 25 31.30 30.20 6.17
CA ALA A 25 32.30 29.14 5.95
C ALA A 25 32.99 28.67 7.24
N ASN A 26 33.11 29.52 8.26
CA ASN A 26 33.82 29.20 9.49
C ASN A 26 33.41 30.08 10.69
N ASP A 27 33.89 29.69 11.88
CA ASP A 27 33.63 30.39 13.15
C ASP A 27 34.19 31.84 13.16
N ALA A 28 35.22 32.14 12.38
CA ALA A 28 35.74 33.51 12.29
C ALA A 28 34.79 34.44 11.54
N GLU A 29 34.13 33.91 10.51
CA GLU A 29 33.10 34.64 9.76
C GLU A 29 31.83 34.81 10.59
N PHE A 30 31.41 33.78 11.32
CA PHE A 30 30.33 33.87 12.30
C PHE A 30 30.57 34.97 13.34
N CYS A 31 31.77 35.01 13.94
CA CYS A 31 32.15 36.07 14.88
C CYS A 31 32.10 37.47 14.24
N ARG A 32 32.48 37.58 12.97
CA ARG A 32 32.50 38.85 12.23
C ARG A 32 31.08 39.39 11.99
N VAL A 33 30.14 38.52 11.59
CA VAL A 33 28.77 38.95 11.25
C VAL A 33 27.89 39.14 12.49
N THR A 34 28.12 38.36 13.54
CA THR A 34 27.37 38.48 14.81
C THR A 34 27.97 39.54 15.74
N GLY A 35 29.26 39.84 15.63
CA GLY A 35 29.97 40.72 16.57
C GLY A 35 30.44 40.01 17.86
N VAL A 36 30.25 38.69 17.94
CA VAL A 36 30.72 37.87 19.07
C VAL A 36 32.24 37.71 19.03
N SER A 37 32.90 37.79 20.18
CA SER A 37 34.35 37.58 20.23
C SER A 37 34.74 36.11 19.99
N LYS A 38 35.83 35.90 19.25
CA LYS A 38 36.38 34.56 18.97
C LYS A 38 36.69 33.76 20.25
N ALA A 39 37.15 34.44 21.30
CA ALA A 39 37.44 33.81 22.58
C ALA A 39 36.17 33.30 23.28
N THR A 40 35.09 34.09 23.22
CA THR A 40 33.79 33.67 23.77
C THR A 40 33.24 32.48 23.00
N LEU A 41 33.21 32.54 21.66
CA LEU A 41 32.75 31.44 20.84
C LEU A 41 33.57 30.15 21.07
N SER A 42 34.90 30.24 21.14
CA SER A 42 35.75 29.08 21.41
C SER A 42 35.46 28.41 22.75
N SER A 43 35.15 29.20 23.80
CA SER A 43 34.79 28.65 25.11
C SER A 43 33.42 27.95 25.09
N VAL A 44 32.48 28.43 24.26
CA VAL A 44 31.20 27.75 24.00
C VAL A 44 31.42 26.44 23.25
N ARG A 45 32.23 26.45 22.19
CA ARG A 45 32.59 25.26 21.41
C ARG A 45 33.20 24.15 22.26
N LYS A 46 34.00 24.51 23.26
CA LYS A 46 34.61 23.57 24.21
C LYS A 46 33.66 23.12 25.32
N GLY A 47 32.45 23.68 25.42
CA GLY A 47 31.50 23.37 26.49
C GLY A 47 31.95 23.83 27.88
N GLU A 48 32.88 24.78 27.97
CA GLU A 48 33.47 25.19 29.25
C GLU A 48 32.49 26.06 30.07
N ARG A 49 31.74 26.95 29.40
CA ARG A 49 30.82 27.89 30.05
C ARG A 49 29.62 28.24 29.16
N ILE A 50 28.45 28.41 29.80
CA ILE A 50 27.31 29.07 29.16
C ILE A 50 27.64 30.57 29.09
N PRO A 51 27.53 31.22 27.93
CA PRO A 51 27.78 32.65 27.78
C PRO A 51 26.83 33.50 28.61
N MET A 52 27.26 34.73 28.91
CA MET A 52 26.38 35.76 29.44
C MET A 52 25.37 36.20 28.37
N ILE A 53 24.19 36.66 28.80
CA ILE A 53 23.14 37.17 27.90
C ILE A 53 23.70 38.28 26.99
N TYR A 54 24.42 39.24 27.56
CA TYR A 54 25.21 40.22 26.82
C TYR A 54 26.71 39.90 26.93
N PRO A 55 27.49 39.99 25.84
CA PRO A 55 27.08 40.33 24.48
C PRO A 55 26.60 39.14 23.64
N PHE A 56 26.81 37.91 24.09
CA PHE A 56 26.71 36.73 23.22
C PHE A 56 25.29 36.45 22.72
N PHE A 57 24.35 36.21 23.63
CA PHE A 57 23.00 35.83 23.22
C PHE A 57 22.27 36.97 22.53
N GLU A 58 22.42 38.20 23.00
CA GLU A 58 21.82 39.37 22.35
C GLU A 58 22.25 39.50 20.88
N GLN A 59 23.56 39.36 20.61
CA GLN A 59 24.11 39.45 19.26
C GLN A 59 23.69 38.28 18.36
N VAL A 60 23.72 37.05 18.87
CA VAL A 60 23.32 35.87 18.10
C VAL A 60 21.82 35.88 17.83
N CYS A 61 21.00 36.26 18.81
CA CYS A 61 19.54 36.39 18.66
C CYS A 61 19.19 37.52 17.67
N ALA A 62 19.88 38.67 17.73
CA ALA A 62 19.66 39.76 16.79
C ALA A 62 20.00 39.37 15.34
N TYR A 63 21.04 38.57 15.13
CA TYR A 63 21.44 38.11 13.80
C TYR A 63 20.52 37.01 13.25
N SER A 64 20.14 36.03 14.10
CA SER A 64 19.36 34.86 13.69
C SER A 64 17.85 35.02 13.82
N SER A 65 17.37 36.10 14.46
CA SER A 65 15.97 36.29 14.87
C SER A 65 15.42 35.19 15.80
N LEU A 66 16.30 34.42 16.45
CA LEU A 66 15.94 33.38 17.42
C LEU A 66 15.93 33.91 18.85
N THR A 67 15.27 33.19 19.76
CA THR A 67 15.30 33.52 21.19
C THR A 67 16.37 32.71 21.92
N VAL A 68 16.79 33.20 23.09
CA VAL A 68 17.72 32.47 23.97
C VAL A 68 17.18 31.10 24.36
N ASP A 69 15.87 31.01 24.61
CA ASP A 69 15.20 29.75 24.93
C ASP A 69 15.32 28.74 23.78
N THR A 70 15.05 29.18 22.55
CA THR A 70 15.21 28.36 21.34
C THR A 70 16.64 27.84 21.19
N LEU A 71 17.64 28.72 21.39
CA LEU A 71 19.06 28.36 21.22
C LEU A 71 19.57 27.36 22.26
N LEU A 72 19.00 27.35 23.46
CA LEU A 72 19.46 26.50 24.56
C LEU A 72 18.66 25.20 24.68
N ASN A 73 17.35 25.26 24.43
CA ASN A 73 16.43 24.18 24.80
C ASN A 73 15.89 23.39 23.60
N ARG A 74 16.18 23.81 22.36
CA ARG A 74 15.73 23.12 21.13
C ARG A 74 16.90 22.80 20.20
N LEU A 75 16.76 21.75 19.39
CA LEU A 75 17.70 21.42 18.31
C LEU A 75 17.07 21.83 16.97
N LEU A 76 17.61 22.89 16.37
CA LEU A 76 17.06 23.47 15.14
C LEU A 76 17.18 22.53 13.93
N GLU A 77 18.22 21.69 13.91
CA GLU A 77 18.43 20.71 12.83
C GLU A 77 17.31 19.65 12.83
N GLU A 78 16.94 19.12 14.00
CA GLU A 78 15.84 18.17 14.15
C GLU A 78 14.48 18.80 13.77
N GLU A 79 14.21 20.05 14.20
CA GLU A 79 12.98 20.77 13.79
C GLU A 79 12.92 20.96 12.26
N SER A 80 14.06 21.25 11.60
CA SER A 80 14.11 21.42 10.14
C SER A 80 13.96 20.11 9.37
N GLU A 81 14.55 19.01 9.87
CA GLU A 81 14.39 17.68 9.29
C GLU A 81 12.92 17.20 9.42
N GLU A 82 12.30 17.44 10.58
CA GLU A 82 10.86 17.16 10.77
C GLU A 82 9.97 17.98 9.83
N GLU A 83 10.30 19.24 9.57
CA GLU A 83 9.57 20.09 8.61
C GLU A 83 9.72 19.58 7.17
N ASP A 84 10.93 19.22 6.75
CA ASP A 84 11.20 18.67 5.42
C ASP A 84 10.49 17.31 5.22
N GLU A 85 10.53 16.42 6.22
CA GLU A 85 9.81 15.15 6.18
C GLU A 85 8.29 15.34 6.08
N ARG A 86 7.73 16.29 6.85
CA ARG A 86 6.30 16.63 6.77
C ARG A 86 5.92 17.20 5.41
N MET A 87 6.74 18.08 4.84
CA MET A 87 6.52 18.63 3.50
C MET A 87 6.56 17.54 2.43
N GLN A 88 7.52 16.62 2.52
CA GLN A 88 7.62 15.49 1.59
C GLN A 88 6.42 14.53 1.72
N TYR A 89 6.00 14.23 2.95
CA TYR A 89 4.82 13.42 3.23
C TYR A 89 3.55 14.03 2.62
N GLU A 90 3.36 15.34 2.81
CA GLU A 90 2.23 16.10 2.26
C GLU A 90 2.24 16.10 0.73
N GLN A 91 3.40 16.29 0.10
CA GLN A 91 3.54 16.20 -1.35
C GLN A 91 3.18 14.80 -1.88
N ASP A 92 3.59 13.76 -1.18
CA ASP A 92 3.30 12.38 -1.58
C ASP A 92 1.82 12.01 -1.39
N LEU A 93 1.16 12.51 -0.34
CA LEU A 93 -0.28 12.40 -0.18
C LEU A 93 -1.02 13.13 -1.30
N GLN A 94 -0.56 14.33 -1.66
CA GLN A 94 -1.13 15.13 -2.73
C GLN A 94 -1.07 14.42 -4.10
N LYS A 95 -0.05 13.59 -4.36
CA LYS A 95 0.03 12.75 -5.57
C LYS A 95 -1.08 11.68 -5.62
N CYS A 96 -1.53 11.21 -4.45
CA CYS A 96 -2.56 10.18 -4.33
C CYS A 96 -3.99 10.73 -4.53
N VAL A 97 -4.17 12.05 -4.53
CA VAL A 97 -5.48 12.69 -4.72
C VAL A 97 -5.99 12.43 -6.14
N GLY A 98 -7.20 11.88 -6.25
CA GLY A 98 -7.77 11.47 -7.53
C GLY A 98 -9.00 10.58 -7.42
N VAL A 99 -9.49 10.19 -8.59
CA VAL A 99 -10.55 9.19 -8.79
C VAL A 99 -9.88 7.94 -9.34
N TYR A 100 -10.27 6.78 -8.82
CA TYR A 100 -9.68 5.49 -9.16
C TYR A 100 -10.79 4.47 -9.44
N GLY A 101 -10.61 3.70 -10.50
CA GLY A 101 -11.29 2.42 -10.69
C GLY A 101 -10.63 1.35 -9.82
N VAL A 102 -11.46 0.53 -9.19
CA VAL A 102 -11.04 -0.57 -8.32
C VAL A 102 -11.63 -1.88 -8.85
N TYR A 103 -10.83 -2.93 -8.86
CA TYR A 103 -11.16 -4.24 -9.46
C TYR A 103 -10.80 -5.35 -8.47
N TYR A 104 -11.73 -6.24 -8.16
CA TYR A 104 -11.52 -7.30 -7.18
C TYR A 104 -12.46 -8.49 -7.44
N ASN A 105 -12.09 -9.66 -6.95
CA ASN A 105 -12.91 -10.86 -7.11
C ASN A 105 -13.96 -10.95 -6.00
N ASN A 106 -15.16 -11.39 -6.35
CA ASN A 106 -16.26 -11.60 -5.42
C ASN A 106 -15.96 -12.77 -4.49
N THR A 107 -15.91 -12.52 -3.20
CA THR A 107 -15.60 -13.51 -2.15
C THR A 107 -16.82 -13.90 -1.31
N SER A 108 -18.03 -13.65 -1.81
CA SER A 108 -19.29 -14.02 -1.14
C SER A 108 -19.52 -15.54 -1.02
N SER A 109 -18.89 -16.33 -1.88
CA SER A 109 -19.04 -17.79 -1.88
C SER A 109 -18.16 -18.42 -0.79
N LEU A 110 -18.64 -19.50 -0.17
CA LEU A 110 -17.85 -20.27 0.79
C LEU A 110 -16.60 -20.86 0.12
N LYS A 111 -15.50 -20.91 0.88
CA LYS A 111 -14.23 -21.49 0.43
C LYS A 111 -14.45 -22.91 -0.14
N GLY A 112 -13.98 -23.13 -1.37
CA GLY A 112 -14.07 -24.42 -2.06
C GLY A 112 -15.45 -24.72 -2.70
N ARG A 113 -16.39 -23.78 -2.68
CA ARG A 113 -17.70 -23.87 -3.36
C ARG A 113 -17.88 -22.82 -4.45
N GLU A 114 -16.80 -22.17 -4.87
CA GLU A 114 -16.83 -21.20 -5.95
C GLU A 114 -16.99 -21.92 -7.29
N SER A 115 -18.00 -21.51 -8.07
CA SER A 115 -18.31 -22.06 -9.39
C SER A 115 -18.50 -20.96 -10.43
N LYS A 116 -18.34 -19.70 -10.04
CA LYS A 116 -18.43 -18.55 -10.93
C LYS A 116 -17.24 -18.57 -11.90
N SER A 117 -17.51 -18.20 -13.14
CA SER A 117 -16.47 -17.81 -14.09
C SER A 117 -15.76 -16.53 -13.64
N ASP A 118 -14.58 -16.26 -14.19
CA ASP A 118 -13.84 -15.01 -13.91
C ASP A 118 -14.69 -13.76 -14.18
N ALA A 119 -15.52 -13.79 -15.24
CA ALA A 119 -16.43 -12.69 -15.56
C ALA A 119 -17.52 -12.45 -14.51
N GLU A 120 -18.05 -13.52 -13.91
CA GLU A 120 -19.08 -13.44 -12.87
C GLU A 120 -18.49 -13.11 -11.49
N ALA A 121 -17.23 -13.52 -11.28
CA ALA A 121 -16.49 -13.27 -10.05
C ALA A 121 -16.01 -11.83 -9.99
N LEU A 122 -15.61 -11.21 -11.10
CA LEU A 122 -15.06 -9.85 -11.08
C LEU A 122 -16.11 -8.82 -10.62
N LYS A 123 -15.70 -7.96 -9.69
CA LYS A 123 -16.47 -6.83 -9.17
C LYS A 123 -15.68 -5.55 -9.29
N TYR A 124 -16.44 -4.47 -9.40
CA TYR A 124 -15.92 -3.14 -9.62
C TYR A 124 -16.24 -2.24 -8.42
N ALA A 125 -15.40 -1.24 -8.24
CA ALA A 125 -15.58 -0.18 -7.27
C ALA A 125 -15.05 1.14 -7.84
N VAL A 126 -15.50 2.25 -7.27
CA VAL A 126 -14.86 3.56 -7.45
C VAL A 126 -14.27 3.97 -6.11
N LEU A 127 -13.00 4.34 -6.10
CA LEU A 127 -12.31 4.91 -4.96
C LEU A 127 -11.95 6.36 -5.26
N LEU A 128 -12.23 7.23 -4.31
CA LEU A 128 -11.91 8.63 -4.35
C LEU A 128 -10.95 8.93 -3.20
N ILE A 129 -9.84 9.59 -3.52
CA ILE A 129 -8.94 10.19 -2.54
C ILE A 129 -9.04 11.69 -2.74
N TYR A 130 -9.47 12.40 -1.70
CA TYR A 130 -9.79 13.83 -1.76
C TYR A 130 -9.13 14.60 -0.62
N ARG A 131 -9.06 15.92 -0.77
CA ARG A 131 -8.59 16.84 0.27
C ARG A 131 -9.68 17.88 0.58
N GLU A 132 -10.26 17.82 1.77
CA GLU A 132 -11.29 18.75 2.20
C GLU A 132 -10.86 19.42 3.50
N ASN A 133 -10.95 20.76 3.58
CA ASN A 133 -10.56 21.54 4.75
C ASN A 133 -9.12 21.30 5.25
N GLY A 134 -8.21 20.90 4.36
CA GLY A 134 -6.82 20.60 4.71
C GLY A 134 -6.56 19.14 5.07
N GLU A 135 -7.60 18.33 5.26
CA GLU A 135 -7.50 16.92 5.62
C GLU A 135 -7.68 16.01 4.41
N TYR A 136 -6.99 14.86 4.41
CA TYR A 136 -7.12 13.84 3.37
C TYR A 136 -8.16 12.81 3.77
N GLY A 137 -9.08 12.54 2.86
CA GLY A 137 -10.15 11.57 3.05
C GLY A 137 -10.22 10.57 1.91
N CYS A 138 -10.81 9.42 2.19
CA CYS A 138 -11.16 8.41 1.22
C CYS A 138 -12.67 8.16 1.21
N LEU A 139 -13.20 7.90 0.02
CA LEU A 139 -14.58 7.47 -0.20
C LEU A 139 -14.56 6.35 -1.22
N ALA A 140 -15.25 5.24 -0.95
CA ALA A 140 -15.39 4.18 -1.93
C ALA A 140 -16.83 3.67 -2.05
N ASP A 141 -17.21 3.26 -3.26
CA ASP A 141 -18.45 2.56 -3.55
C ASP A 141 -18.11 1.19 -4.16
N PHE A 142 -18.48 0.12 -3.46
CA PHE A 142 -18.12 -1.26 -3.80
C PHE A 142 -19.32 -2.06 -4.29
N GLY A 143 -19.03 -3.02 -5.18
CA GLY A 143 -19.98 -4.05 -5.60
C GLY A 143 -20.71 -3.68 -6.89
N LEU A 144 -20.09 -2.81 -7.67
CA LEU A 144 -20.62 -2.24 -8.90
C LEU A 144 -20.50 -3.22 -10.07
N SER A 145 -21.39 -3.08 -11.05
CA SER A 145 -21.16 -3.54 -12.42
C SER A 145 -20.11 -2.66 -13.13
N LYS A 146 -19.62 -3.10 -14.30
CA LYS A 146 -18.69 -2.31 -15.12
C LYS A 146 -19.34 -0.99 -15.52
N GLU A 147 -20.58 -1.03 -16.00
CA GLU A 147 -21.33 0.16 -16.43
C GLU A 147 -21.58 1.14 -15.28
N GLU A 148 -21.88 0.61 -14.09
CA GLU A 148 -22.05 1.38 -12.87
C GLU A 148 -20.76 2.07 -12.42
N GLN A 149 -19.63 1.37 -12.50
CA GLN A 149 -18.31 1.95 -12.23
C GLN A 149 -18.02 3.07 -13.22
N GLU A 150 -18.23 2.84 -14.52
CA GLU A 150 -18.01 3.86 -15.53
C GLU A 150 -18.86 5.11 -15.30
N GLU A 151 -20.14 4.96 -14.95
CA GLU A 151 -21.04 6.08 -14.68
C GLU A 151 -20.56 6.90 -13.47
N ARG A 152 -20.24 6.23 -12.35
CA ARG A 152 -19.75 6.88 -11.13
C ARG A 152 -18.39 7.52 -11.34
N TYR A 153 -17.47 6.83 -12.02
CA TYR A 153 -16.16 7.36 -12.36
C TYR A 153 -16.28 8.59 -13.24
N LYS A 154 -17.09 8.54 -14.31
CA LYS A 154 -17.35 9.69 -15.20
C LYS A 154 -18.05 10.83 -14.46
N TYR A 155 -18.94 10.54 -13.51
CA TYR A 155 -19.55 11.58 -12.67
C TYR A 155 -18.49 12.29 -11.82
N CYS A 156 -17.66 11.53 -11.10
CA CYS A 156 -16.54 12.07 -10.34
C CYS A 156 -15.60 12.87 -11.24
N PHE A 157 -15.27 12.35 -12.43
CA PHE A 157 -14.35 12.99 -13.37
C PHE A 157 -14.93 14.25 -14.04
N LYS A 158 -16.20 14.26 -14.46
CA LYS A 158 -16.90 15.44 -15.00
C LYS A 158 -17.07 16.52 -13.95
N THR A 159 -17.26 16.13 -12.71
CA THR A 159 -17.22 17.07 -11.59
C THR A 159 -15.76 17.56 -11.46
N ASN A 160 -14.76 16.68 -11.58
CA ASN A 160 -13.32 17.00 -11.50
C ASN A 160 -12.71 17.80 -12.67
N SER A 161 -13.34 17.92 -13.85
CA SER A 161 -12.71 18.41 -15.09
C SER A 161 -12.40 19.92 -15.14
N GLN A 162 -12.32 20.59 -13.99
CA GLN A 162 -11.71 21.91 -13.83
C GLN A 162 -10.58 21.93 -12.78
N GLY A 163 -10.03 20.77 -12.39
CA GLY A 163 -8.86 20.66 -11.52
C GLY A 163 -9.03 21.22 -10.09
N LYS A 164 -10.27 21.56 -9.70
CA LYS A 164 -10.57 22.35 -8.49
C LYS A 164 -11.54 21.68 -7.52
N ILE A 165 -12.01 20.46 -7.79
CA ILE A 165 -13.09 19.83 -7.00
C ILE A 165 -12.59 18.94 -5.87
N LEU A 166 -11.39 18.36 -5.95
CA LEU A 166 -10.77 17.70 -4.79
C LEU A 166 -10.30 18.71 -3.72
N ARG A 167 -10.78 19.96 -3.82
CA ARG A 167 -10.74 21.08 -2.88
C ARG A 167 -12.10 21.82 -2.80
N LYS A 168 -13.16 21.34 -3.47
CA LYS A 168 -14.49 21.95 -3.37
C LYS A 168 -15.07 21.59 -2.00
N PRO A 169 -15.47 22.58 -1.19
CA PRO A 169 -16.25 22.29 0.00
C PRO A 169 -17.54 21.56 -0.39
N ASN A 170 -17.86 20.49 0.33
CA ASN A 170 -19.07 19.66 0.22
C ASN A 170 -19.11 18.64 -0.93
N PHE A 171 -18.00 18.34 -1.62
CA PHE A 171 -18.01 17.29 -2.66
C PHE A 171 -18.47 15.93 -2.11
N LYS A 172 -18.01 15.58 -0.92
CA LYS A 172 -18.46 14.38 -0.18
C LYS A 172 -19.98 14.35 -0.08
N THR A 173 -20.59 15.47 0.33
CA THR A 173 -22.04 15.63 0.50
C THR A 173 -22.78 15.48 -0.84
N ASP A 174 -22.27 16.08 -1.92
CA ASP A 174 -22.87 15.99 -3.25
C ASP A 174 -22.88 14.54 -3.77
N PHE A 175 -21.76 13.82 -3.62
CA PHE A 175 -21.64 12.42 -4.03
C PHE A 175 -22.59 11.52 -3.23
N VAL A 176 -22.63 11.71 -1.92
CA VAL A 176 -23.53 11.00 -1.01
C VAL A 176 -25.00 11.20 -1.38
N ASN A 177 -25.39 12.45 -1.67
CA ASN A 177 -26.78 12.79 -2.02
C ASN A 177 -27.23 12.12 -3.32
N LYS A 178 -26.31 11.89 -4.26
CA LYS A 178 -26.62 11.24 -5.54
C LYS A 178 -26.77 9.72 -5.43
N TYR A 179 -25.88 9.05 -4.68
CA TYR A 179 -25.74 7.59 -4.73
C TYR A 179 -26.21 6.84 -3.47
N MET A 180 -26.78 7.54 -2.49
CA MET A 180 -27.23 7.02 -1.18
C MET A 180 -26.09 6.63 -0.23
N TYR A 181 -26.20 7.09 1.03
CA TYR A 181 -25.12 7.03 2.03
C TYR A 181 -24.84 5.63 2.59
N ASP A 182 -25.85 4.75 2.63
CA ASP A 182 -25.83 3.47 3.36
C ASP A 182 -24.91 2.40 2.76
N LYS A 183 -24.47 2.60 1.51
CA LYS A 183 -23.56 1.67 0.81
C LYS A 183 -22.14 2.18 0.66
N LEU A 184 -21.90 3.44 1.03
CA LEU A 184 -20.61 4.10 0.85
C LEU A 184 -19.69 3.84 2.03
N TYR A 185 -18.41 3.68 1.70
CA TYR A 185 -17.34 3.55 2.67
C TYR A 185 -16.60 4.87 2.76
N PHE A 186 -16.23 5.25 3.98
CA PHE A 186 -15.46 6.45 4.26
C PHE A 186 -14.25 6.11 5.11
N GLY A 187 -13.17 6.85 4.93
CA GLY A 187 -12.08 6.77 5.88
C GLY A 187 -10.87 7.57 5.44
N THR A 188 -9.69 7.03 5.70
CA THR A 188 -8.44 7.77 5.67
C THR A 188 -7.38 7.09 4.82
N ILE A 189 -6.39 7.88 4.42
CA ILE A 189 -5.18 7.43 3.75
C ILE A 189 -3.98 7.79 4.61
N ARG A 190 -3.05 6.84 4.74
CA ARG A 190 -1.77 7.04 5.42
C ARG A 190 -0.65 6.53 4.54
N LEU A 191 0.43 7.29 4.49
CA LEU A 191 1.66 6.85 3.83
C LEU A 191 2.69 6.39 4.85
N ASN A 192 3.55 5.49 4.42
CA ASN A 192 4.90 5.37 4.95
C ASN A 192 5.87 5.34 3.76
N ASP A 193 7.16 5.17 4.02
CA ASP A 193 8.21 5.24 2.99
C ASP A 193 7.97 4.34 1.77
N ARG A 194 7.25 3.23 1.94
CA ARG A 194 7.12 2.17 0.94
C ARG A 194 5.70 1.79 0.60
N SER A 195 4.70 2.25 1.35
CA SER A 195 3.33 1.78 1.22
C SER A 195 2.31 2.87 1.45
N ILE A 196 1.17 2.65 0.83
CA ILE A 196 -0.05 3.43 0.96
C ILE A 196 -1.03 2.53 1.70
N VAL A 197 -1.55 3.01 2.82
CA VAL A 197 -2.57 2.34 3.61
C VAL A 197 -3.85 3.13 3.49
N ILE A 198 -4.92 2.48 3.07
CA ILE A 198 -6.26 3.07 2.95
C ILE A 198 -7.17 2.27 3.86
N GLU A 199 -7.79 2.95 4.81
CA GLU A 199 -8.75 2.38 5.74
C GLU A 199 -10.11 2.98 5.48
N LEU A 200 -11.10 2.12 5.31
CA LEU A 200 -12.45 2.46 4.89
C LEU A 200 -13.44 1.74 5.81
N GLU A 201 -14.45 2.47 6.25
CA GLU A 201 -15.51 1.98 7.11
C GLU A 201 -16.87 2.34 6.52
N ALA A 202 -17.78 1.37 6.58
CA ALA A 202 -19.22 1.54 6.43
C ALA A 202 -19.90 1.05 7.71
N SER A 203 -21.21 1.23 7.84
CA SER A 203 -21.97 0.98 9.08
C SER A 203 -21.74 -0.37 9.78
N GLN A 204 -21.32 -1.42 9.06
CA GLN A 204 -21.03 -2.75 9.63
C GLN A 204 -19.80 -3.42 8.98
N ASP A 205 -18.99 -2.68 8.22
CA ASP A 205 -17.92 -3.27 7.42
C ASP A 205 -16.69 -2.36 7.42
N ILE A 206 -15.51 -2.99 7.48
CA ILE A 206 -14.21 -2.33 7.48
C ILE A 206 -13.38 -2.97 6.39
N VAL A 207 -12.80 -2.15 5.54
CA VAL A 207 -11.86 -2.54 4.49
C VAL A 207 -10.54 -1.81 4.73
N THR A 208 -9.47 -2.58 4.90
CA THR A 208 -8.10 -2.06 4.95
C THR A 208 -7.36 -2.53 3.72
N MET A 209 -6.84 -1.59 2.93
CA MET A 209 -6.07 -1.85 1.72
C MET A 209 -4.62 -1.38 1.95
N MET A 210 -3.67 -2.23 1.64
CA MET A 210 -2.24 -1.92 1.69
C MET A 210 -1.63 -2.07 0.30
N LEU A 211 -1.16 -0.96 -0.26
CA LEU A 211 -0.52 -0.90 -1.57
C LEU A 211 0.95 -0.57 -1.41
N ARG A 212 1.76 -0.96 -2.40
CA ARG A 212 3.12 -0.47 -2.51
C ARG A 212 3.14 0.90 -3.19
N LYS A 213 3.90 1.84 -2.60
CA LYS A 213 4.22 3.12 -3.24
C LYS A 213 5.11 2.86 -4.46
N TYR A 214 4.69 3.34 -5.62
CA TYR A 214 5.52 3.27 -6.82
C TYR A 214 6.62 4.33 -6.73
N ALA A 215 7.89 3.94 -6.95
CA ALA A 215 9.06 4.82 -6.83
C ALA A 215 9.29 5.67 -8.10
N GLY A 216 8.21 6.10 -8.75
CA GLY A 216 8.27 6.89 -9.99
C GLY A 216 8.39 8.39 -9.71
N THR A 217 8.85 9.13 -10.73
CA THR A 217 8.91 10.60 -10.72
C THR A 217 7.59 11.26 -11.11
N SER A 218 6.53 10.48 -11.32
CA SER A 218 5.23 11.01 -11.72
C SER A 218 4.68 11.98 -10.68
N SER A 219 4.04 13.04 -11.17
CA SER A 219 3.33 14.03 -10.35
C SER A 219 2.01 13.50 -9.79
N VAL A 220 1.55 12.32 -10.26
CA VAL A 220 0.32 11.67 -9.81
C VAL A 220 0.54 10.18 -9.58
N TYR A 221 -0.20 9.61 -8.63
CA TYR A 221 -0.23 8.17 -8.43
C TYR A 221 -1.26 7.51 -9.36
N HIS A 222 -0.80 6.61 -10.22
CA HIS A 222 -1.63 5.95 -11.25
C HIS A 222 -2.33 4.69 -10.77
N GLY A 223 -1.97 4.14 -9.60
CA GLY A 223 -2.55 2.92 -9.06
C GLY A 223 -1.52 1.83 -8.79
N GLY A 224 -2.00 0.62 -8.48
CA GLY A 224 -1.19 -0.51 -8.04
C GLY A 224 -2.05 -1.68 -7.55
N LEU A 225 -1.38 -2.76 -7.18
CA LEU A 225 -2.02 -3.89 -6.51
C LEU A 225 -2.01 -3.68 -5.00
N ALA A 226 -3.16 -3.93 -4.38
CA ALA A 226 -3.36 -3.86 -2.94
C ALA A 226 -3.62 -5.25 -2.37
N ALA A 227 -3.05 -5.53 -1.20
CA ALA A 227 -3.58 -6.57 -0.32
C ALA A 227 -4.70 -5.94 0.50
N ALA A 228 -5.91 -6.47 0.40
CA ALA A 228 -7.07 -5.95 1.10
C ALA A 228 -7.61 -6.98 2.09
N VAL A 229 -7.86 -6.51 3.31
CA VAL A 229 -8.60 -7.24 4.34
C VAL A 229 -9.94 -6.55 4.52
N SER A 230 -11.03 -7.32 4.40
CA SER A 230 -12.40 -6.80 4.52
C SER A 230 -13.30 -7.78 5.27
N TYR A 231 -14.41 -7.31 5.83
CA TYR A 231 -15.48 -8.22 6.26
C TYR A 231 -16.43 -8.47 5.08
N SER A 232 -16.60 -9.73 4.70
CA SER A 232 -17.53 -10.05 3.61
C SER A 232 -18.97 -9.71 4.03
N LYS A 233 -19.72 -9.03 3.15
CA LYS A 233 -21.18 -8.90 3.26
C LYS A 233 -21.94 -10.16 2.80
N GLY A 234 -21.24 -11.28 2.63
CA GLY A 234 -21.81 -12.56 2.21
C GLY A 234 -22.68 -13.22 3.28
N VAL A 235 -23.03 -14.49 3.05
CA VAL A 235 -23.92 -15.27 3.95
C VAL A 235 -23.39 -15.32 5.38
N GLU A 236 -22.07 -15.29 5.55
CA GLU A 236 -21.41 -15.14 6.85
C GLU A 236 -20.53 -13.88 6.81
N SER A 237 -20.65 -13.03 7.82
CA SER A 237 -19.78 -11.87 8.00
C SER A 237 -18.43 -12.33 8.53
N VAL A 238 -17.57 -12.78 7.62
CA VAL A 238 -16.23 -13.30 7.94
C VAL A 238 -15.15 -12.41 7.35
N PRO A 239 -14.00 -12.26 8.04
CA PRO A 239 -12.83 -11.61 7.46
C PRO A 239 -12.34 -12.32 6.21
N VAL A 240 -12.01 -11.55 5.18
CA VAL A 240 -11.50 -12.02 3.89
C VAL A 240 -10.23 -11.25 3.55
N LEU A 241 -9.23 -11.98 3.05
CA LEU A 241 -8.02 -11.43 2.45
C LEU A 241 -8.08 -11.64 0.94
N GLN A 242 -7.87 -10.58 0.16
CA GLN A 242 -7.89 -10.62 -1.30
C GLN A 242 -6.90 -9.64 -1.93
N VAL A 243 -6.59 -9.85 -3.21
CA VAL A 243 -5.85 -8.88 -4.03
C VAL A 243 -6.87 -7.96 -4.70
N ILE A 244 -6.61 -6.66 -4.65
CA ILE A 244 -7.42 -5.64 -5.32
C ILE A 244 -6.51 -4.85 -6.26
N GLY A 245 -6.98 -4.64 -7.48
CA GLY A 245 -6.35 -3.76 -8.45
C GLY A 245 -6.92 -2.35 -8.34
N ILE A 246 -6.06 -1.34 -8.24
CA ILE A 246 -6.45 0.07 -8.22
C ILE A 246 -5.80 0.74 -9.43
N SER A 247 -6.57 1.52 -10.17
CA SER A 247 -6.11 2.22 -11.37
C SER A 247 -6.75 3.60 -11.46
N ARG A 248 -5.96 4.61 -11.82
CA ARG A 248 -6.44 5.96 -12.08
C ARG A 248 -7.13 6.06 -13.44
N ALA A 249 -6.89 5.14 -14.37
CA ALA A 249 -7.74 4.96 -15.56
C ALA A 249 -8.77 3.83 -15.38
N LEU A 250 -9.86 3.93 -16.12
CA LEU A 250 -10.79 2.81 -16.29
C LEU A 250 -10.19 1.81 -17.29
N ILE A 251 -10.07 0.56 -16.87
CA ILE A 251 -9.53 -0.53 -17.67
C ILE A 251 -10.66 -1.08 -18.53
N SER A 252 -10.52 -0.97 -19.86
CA SER A 252 -11.57 -1.33 -20.82
C SER A 252 -11.56 -2.80 -21.23
N ASP A 253 -10.51 -3.54 -20.87
CA ASP A 253 -10.34 -4.97 -21.17
C ASP A 253 -11.46 -5.88 -20.62
N SER A 254 -11.40 -7.15 -21.04
CA SER A 254 -12.32 -8.19 -20.60
C SER A 254 -12.11 -8.57 -19.13
N ALA A 255 -13.17 -9.07 -18.50
CA ALA A 255 -13.12 -9.44 -17.09
C ALA A 255 -12.14 -10.58 -16.81
N GLU A 256 -11.95 -11.49 -17.77
CA GLU A 256 -10.99 -12.60 -17.69
C GLU A 256 -9.55 -12.08 -17.66
N VAL A 257 -9.22 -11.10 -18.51
CA VAL A 257 -7.89 -10.49 -18.54
C VAL A 257 -7.59 -9.79 -17.22
N ILE A 258 -8.53 -8.99 -16.71
CA ILE A 258 -8.39 -8.30 -15.42
C ILE A 258 -8.24 -9.31 -14.28
N SER A 259 -9.11 -10.31 -14.22
CA SER A 259 -9.10 -11.33 -13.15
C SER A 259 -7.80 -12.14 -13.15
N SER A 260 -7.27 -12.48 -14.33
CA SER A 260 -6.00 -13.18 -14.47
C SER A 260 -4.83 -12.44 -13.82
N LYS A 261 -4.84 -11.11 -13.87
CA LYS A 261 -3.82 -10.25 -13.22
C LYS A 261 -4.00 -10.18 -11.70
N LEU A 262 -5.24 -10.25 -11.22
CA LEU A 262 -5.54 -10.24 -9.78
C LEU A 262 -5.16 -11.56 -9.07
N TYR A 263 -5.10 -12.67 -9.80
CA TYR A 263 -4.59 -13.94 -9.26
C TYR A 263 -3.08 -13.94 -8.99
N LEU A 264 -2.38 -12.84 -9.31
CA LEU A 264 -0.93 -12.72 -9.34
C LEU A 264 -0.32 -13.73 -10.32
N THR A 265 0.97 -13.57 -10.61
CA THR A 265 1.69 -14.63 -11.33
C THR A 265 1.69 -15.86 -10.41
N TYR A 266 0.84 -16.86 -10.70
CA TYR A 266 0.77 -18.07 -9.88
C TYR A 266 2.20 -18.59 -9.71
N PRO A 267 2.68 -18.80 -8.46
CA PRO A 267 3.99 -19.38 -8.29
C PRO A 267 4.01 -20.67 -9.09
N SER A 268 5.12 -20.99 -9.74
CA SER A 268 5.29 -22.34 -10.29
C SER A 268 5.27 -23.32 -9.12
N ILE A 269 4.08 -23.77 -8.71
CA ILE A 269 3.94 -24.69 -7.60
C ILE A 269 4.38 -26.04 -8.14
N LYS A 270 5.63 -26.38 -7.86
CA LYS A 270 6.14 -27.71 -8.15
C LYS A 270 5.43 -28.70 -7.25
N CYS A 271 4.96 -29.79 -7.83
CA CYS A 271 4.53 -30.95 -7.05
C CYS A 271 5.68 -31.38 -6.14
N ILE A 272 5.35 -31.88 -4.96
CA ILE A 272 6.35 -32.48 -4.09
C ILE A 272 6.82 -33.78 -4.76
N GLU A 273 8.12 -34.04 -4.75
CA GLU A 273 8.73 -35.23 -5.37
C GLU A 273 8.04 -36.53 -4.93
N GLU A 274 7.54 -36.60 -3.69
CA GLU A 274 6.77 -37.74 -3.16
C GLU A 274 5.41 -37.92 -3.84
N ASP A 275 4.63 -36.85 -3.99
CA ASP A 275 3.31 -36.89 -4.66
C ASP A 275 3.49 -37.11 -6.18
N GLU A 276 4.54 -36.53 -6.77
CA GLU A 276 4.93 -36.77 -8.17
C GLU A 276 5.36 -38.22 -8.39
N LYS A 277 6.18 -38.78 -7.51
CA LYS A 277 6.60 -40.18 -7.55
C LYS A 277 5.43 -41.13 -7.36
N GLU A 278 4.51 -40.85 -6.44
CA GLU A 278 3.28 -41.64 -6.25
C GLU A 278 2.43 -41.65 -7.53
N LEU A 279 2.25 -40.48 -8.17
CA LEU A 279 1.52 -40.36 -9.44
C LEU A 279 2.25 -41.05 -10.60
N LEU A 280 3.58 -40.92 -10.70
CA LEU A 280 4.39 -41.57 -11.74
C LEU A 280 4.40 -43.09 -11.58
N GLU A 281 4.55 -43.60 -10.35
CA GLU A 281 4.46 -45.03 -10.06
C GLU A 281 3.07 -45.58 -10.38
N MET A 282 2.01 -44.80 -10.14
CA MET A 282 0.65 -45.18 -10.56
C MET A 282 0.50 -45.19 -12.08
N ILE A 283 0.98 -44.16 -12.78
CA ILE A 283 0.93 -44.09 -14.25
C ILE A 283 1.73 -45.24 -14.87
N GLN A 284 2.91 -45.56 -14.34
CA GLN A 284 3.72 -46.70 -14.78
C GLN A 284 3.00 -48.03 -14.58
N LYS A 285 2.43 -48.27 -13.38
CA LYS A 285 1.61 -49.46 -13.11
C LYS A 285 0.41 -49.60 -14.05
N ILE A 286 -0.18 -48.48 -14.49
CA ILE A 286 -1.29 -48.46 -15.45
C ILE A 286 -0.81 -48.72 -16.89
N THR A 287 0.36 -48.18 -17.26
CA THR A 287 0.87 -48.20 -18.65
C THR A 287 1.58 -49.52 -18.99
N ASP A 288 2.24 -50.14 -18.02
CA ASP A 288 3.04 -51.36 -18.21
C ASP A 288 2.19 -52.63 -18.37
N GLY A 289 0.86 -52.53 -18.33
CA GLY A 289 -0.04 -53.67 -18.57
C GLY A 289 0.06 -54.80 -17.52
N ASN A 290 0.89 -54.63 -16.49
CA ASN A 290 0.86 -55.41 -15.27
C ASN A 290 -0.41 -55.03 -14.52
N ALA A 291 -1.54 -55.58 -14.98
CA ALA A 291 -2.67 -55.85 -14.11
C ALA A 291 -2.07 -56.42 -12.82
N PHE A 292 -2.25 -55.65 -11.75
CA PHE A 292 -2.00 -55.96 -10.36
C PHE A 292 -1.70 -57.46 -10.14
N PRO A 293 -0.57 -57.84 -9.49
CA PRO A 293 -0.41 -59.22 -9.06
C PRO A 293 -1.71 -59.61 -8.36
N GLU A 294 -2.30 -60.73 -8.78
CA GLU A 294 -3.53 -61.26 -8.22
C GLU A 294 -3.51 -61.04 -6.71
N ALA A 295 -4.52 -60.36 -6.20
CA ALA A 295 -4.56 -59.88 -4.83
C ALA A 295 -4.47 -61.05 -3.84
N GLU A 296 -3.25 -61.45 -3.49
CA GLU A 296 -2.99 -61.95 -2.15
C GLU A 296 -3.11 -60.74 -1.23
N SER A 297 -4.28 -60.60 -0.61
CA SER A 297 -4.71 -59.55 0.32
C SER A 297 -5.28 -58.24 -0.28
N GLY A 298 -6.53 -58.33 -0.75
CA GLY A 298 -7.55 -57.32 -0.40
C GLY A 298 -7.71 -56.05 -1.25
N VAL A 299 -6.90 -55.84 -2.30
CA VAL A 299 -7.11 -54.70 -3.24
C VAL A 299 -7.63 -55.24 -4.58
N PRO A 300 -8.83 -54.87 -5.04
CA PRO A 300 -9.44 -55.51 -6.22
C PRO A 300 -8.70 -55.13 -7.51
N ALA A 301 -8.32 -56.13 -8.29
CA ALA A 301 -7.73 -55.99 -9.62
C ALA A 301 -8.69 -55.24 -10.57
N PHE A 302 -8.18 -54.21 -11.25
CA PHE A 302 -8.94 -53.33 -12.17
C PHE A 302 -9.26 -53.97 -13.53
N GLY A 303 -9.61 -55.26 -13.56
CA GLY A 303 -10.10 -55.95 -14.75
C GLY A 303 -11.53 -55.51 -15.09
N GLY A 304 -11.67 -54.48 -15.93
CA GLY A 304 -12.94 -54.16 -16.61
C GLY A 304 -13.67 -52.87 -16.20
N ARG A 305 -13.05 -51.95 -15.43
CA ARG A 305 -13.72 -50.68 -15.04
C ARG A 305 -12.83 -49.48 -15.28
N LYS A 306 -12.84 -48.96 -16.50
CA LYS A 306 -12.28 -47.63 -16.83
C LYS A 306 -12.78 -46.55 -15.86
N ASP A 307 -14.02 -46.68 -15.39
CA ASP A 307 -14.63 -45.76 -14.43
C ASP A 307 -14.03 -45.84 -13.02
N GLN A 308 -13.64 -47.03 -12.55
CA GLN A 308 -12.95 -47.16 -11.26
C GLN A 308 -11.53 -46.63 -11.33
N MET A 309 -10.83 -46.90 -12.45
CA MET A 309 -9.50 -46.36 -12.68
C MET A 309 -9.53 -44.84 -12.76
N ARG A 310 -10.53 -44.27 -13.45
CA ARG A 310 -10.78 -42.84 -13.51
C ARG A 310 -11.07 -42.25 -12.13
N LEU A 311 -11.88 -42.93 -11.32
CA LEU A 311 -12.19 -42.50 -9.95
C LEU A 311 -10.94 -42.48 -9.07
N TYR A 312 -10.12 -43.53 -9.14
CA TYR A 312 -8.90 -43.65 -8.34
C TYR A 312 -7.83 -42.62 -8.75
N LEU A 313 -7.62 -42.42 -10.06
CA LEU A 313 -6.74 -41.37 -10.58
C LEU A 313 -7.23 -39.98 -10.17
N HIS A 314 -8.55 -39.74 -10.25
CA HIS A 314 -9.14 -38.49 -9.82
C HIS A 314 -8.86 -38.23 -8.33
N GLU A 315 -9.07 -39.21 -7.45
CA GLU A 315 -8.78 -39.09 -6.02
C GLU A 315 -7.30 -38.82 -5.74
N ALA A 316 -6.39 -39.52 -6.43
CA ALA A 316 -4.94 -39.33 -6.27
C ALA A 316 -4.51 -37.92 -6.71
N MET A 317 -4.95 -37.46 -7.90
CA MET A 317 -4.69 -36.11 -8.38
C MET A 317 -5.27 -35.06 -7.45
N THR A 318 -6.52 -35.20 -7.02
CA THR A 318 -7.16 -34.27 -6.09
C THR A 318 -6.41 -34.21 -4.77
N ARG A 319 -5.90 -35.34 -4.26
CA ARG A 319 -5.08 -35.38 -3.05
C ARG A 319 -3.76 -34.64 -3.23
N ALA A 320 -3.03 -34.91 -4.31
CA ALA A 320 -1.77 -34.25 -4.62
C ALA A 320 -1.94 -32.73 -4.79
N ILE A 321 -2.97 -32.31 -5.54
CA ILE A 321 -3.34 -30.90 -5.71
C ILE A 321 -3.67 -30.27 -4.35
N ASN A 322 -4.53 -30.90 -3.55
CA ASN A 322 -4.92 -30.37 -2.24
C ASN A 322 -3.73 -30.23 -1.28
N ARG A 323 -2.84 -31.23 -1.21
CA ARG A 323 -1.62 -31.16 -0.37
C ARG A 323 -0.70 -30.04 -0.82
N THR A 324 -0.49 -29.94 -2.12
CA THR A 324 0.37 -28.94 -2.76
C THR A 324 -0.18 -27.53 -2.52
N VAL A 325 -1.49 -27.32 -2.70
CA VAL A 325 -2.17 -26.05 -2.41
C VAL A 325 -2.13 -25.73 -0.92
N GLN A 326 -2.47 -26.68 -0.03
CA GLN A 326 -2.47 -26.45 1.43
C GLN A 326 -1.10 -26.04 1.97
N ARG A 327 -0.02 -26.68 1.50
CA ARG A 327 1.36 -26.36 1.92
C ARG A 327 1.78 -24.95 1.49
N ASN A 328 1.27 -24.47 0.36
CA ASN A 328 1.68 -23.21 -0.25
C ASN A 328 0.72 -22.04 -0.02
N LEU A 329 -0.51 -22.31 0.45
CA LEU A 329 -1.62 -21.34 0.53
C LEU A 329 -1.23 -20.01 1.17
N CYS A 330 -0.52 -20.04 2.30
CA CYS A 330 -0.10 -18.82 3.02
C CYS A 330 1.37 -18.44 2.77
N ARG A 331 2.15 -19.30 2.10
CA ARG A 331 3.59 -19.07 1.86
C ARG A 331 3.84 -18.30 0.57
N CYS A 332 2.92 -18.43 -0.38
CA CYS A 332 3.05 -17.88 -1.72
C CYS A 332 2.24 -16.61 -1.95
N PHE A 333 1.36 -16.23 -1.02
CA PHE A 333 0.51 -15.05 -1.17
C PHE A 333 1.29 -13.78 -0.83
N ARG A 334 2.05 -13.28 -1.81
CA ARG A 334 2.82 -12.03 -1.71
C ARG A 334 2.67 -11.26 -3.01
N ILE A 335 2.22 -10.01 -2.92
CA ILE A 335 2.30 -9.08 -4.05
C ILE A 335 3.78 -8.71 -4.22
N SER A 336 4.40 -9.20 -5.29
CA SER A 336 5.81 -8.92 -5.57
C SER A 336 5.98 -7.54 -6.21
N HIS A 337 7.23 -7.08 -6.29
CA HIS A 337 7.54 -5.88 -7.06
C HIS A 337 7.16 -6.03 -8.54
N LEU A 338 7.35 -7.23 -9.10
CA LEU A 338 7.04 -7.52 -10.50
C LEU A 338 5.54 -7.45 -10.74
N ASP A 339 4.73 -8.12 -9.90
CA ASP A 339 3.27 -8.10 -10.06
C ASP A 339 2.71 -6.67 -9.98
N ASN A 340 3.20 -5.87 -9.03
CA ASN A 340 2.76 -4.48 -8.89
C ASN A 340 3.21 -3.60 -10.06
N ASN A 341 4.43 -3.81 -10.57
CA ASN A 341 4.97 -3.08 -11.72
C ASN A 341 4.19 -3.41 -13.00
N ASP A 342 3.89 -4.69 -13.22
CA ASP A 342 3.11 -5.18 -14.35
C ASP A 342 1.71 -4.56 -14.34
N TRP A 343 1.04 -4.54 -13.18
CA TRP A 343 -0.24 -3.87 -13.02
C TRP A 343 -0.15 -2.37 -13.27
N TYR A 344 0.87 -1.70 -12.72
CA TYR A 344 1.05 -0.26 -12.87
C TYR A 344 1.19 0.16 -14.34
N HIS A 345 2.04 -0.52 -15.10
CA HIS A 345 2.22 -0.23 -16.53
C HIS A 345 1.00 -0.60 -17.36
N TYR A 346 0.32 -1.69 -16.99
CA TYR A 346 -0.94 -2.07 -17.60
C TYR A 346 -2.01 -0.97 -17.41
N ALA A 347 -2.20 -0.48 -16.17
CA ALA A 347 -3.12 0.61 -15.86
C ALA A 347 -2.82 1.89 -16.64
N ILE A 348 -1.54 2.28 -16.73
CA ILE A 348 -1.11 3.49 -17.45
C ILE A 348 -1.46 3.44 -18.94
N SER A 349 -1.42 2.26 -19.57
CA SER A 349 -1.74 2.14 -21.00
C SER A 349 -3.17 2.58 -21.36
N PHE A 350 -4.08 2.69 -20.38
CA PHE A 350 -5.44 3.19 -20.55
C PHE A 350 -5.61 4.68 -20.22
N GLU A 351 -4.55 5.38 -19.77
CA GLU A 351 -4.55 6.83 -19.62
C GLU A 351 -4.14 7.56 -20.91
N GLU A 352 -3.37 6.90 -21.77
CA GLU A 352 -2.81 7.46 -23.00
C GLU A 352 -3.69 7.26 -24.25
N GLY A 353 -4.83 6.58 -24.12
CA GLY A 353 -5.83 6.35 -25.17
C GLY A 353 -7.17 7.00 -24.84
#